data_AF-A0A662PRK5-F1
#
_entry.id   AF-A0A662PRK5-F1
#
_cell.length_a   1.000
_cell.length_b   1.000
_cell.length_c   1.000
_cell.angle_alpha   90.00
_cell.angle_beta   90.00
_cell.angle_gamma   90.00
#
_symmetry.space_group_name_H-M   'P 1'
#
loop_
_entity.id
_entity.type
_entity.pdbx_description
1 polymer ?
#
loop_
_entity_poly.entity_id
_entity_poly.type
_entity_poly.pdbx_seq_one_letter_code
_entity_poly.pdbx_strand_id
1 'polypeptide(L)'
;TAFTLKRVRSHSLKAKLIRKTMKKILEEAANNLNLSQLAQEFVLGKTASDIYQEAKKITMLRHVGVIKSKVLKVPEWVYTEEGVERELKEVEETAA
;
A
#
# COMPACT_ATOMS: atom_id res chain seq x y z
N THR A 1 -10.25 -1.07 -0.67
CA THR A 1 -11.68 -1.02 -0.30
C THR A 1 -12.01 -2.16 0.64
N ALA A 2 -13.09 -2.02 1.41
CA ALA A 2 -13.51 -3.02 2.37
C ALA A 2 -15.04 -3.16 2.34
N PHE A 3 -15.51 -4.41 2.28
CA PHE A 3 -16.93 -4.75 2.33
C PHE A 3 -17.24 -5.46 3.64
N THR A 4 -18.32 -5.06 4.30
CA THR A 4 -18.76 -5.63 5.58
C THR A 4 -19.77 -6.75 5.35
N LEU A 5 -19.86 -7.71 6.28
CA LEU A 5 -20.88 -8.77 6.21
C LEU A 5 -22.28 -8.22 6.49
N LYS A 6 -22.41 -7.40 7.53
CA LYS A 6 -23.65 -6.67 7.87
C LYS A 6 -23.49 -5.21 7.47
N ARG A 7 -24.57 -4.58 7.01
CA ARG A 7 -24.57 -3.18 6.58
C ARG A 7 -24.10 -2.27 7.71
N VAL A 8 -22.96 -1.63 7.51
CA VAL A 8 -22.49 -0.53 8.37
C VAL A 8 -22.88 0.80 7.71
N ARG A 9 -23.55 1.69 8.45
CA ARG A 9 -23.94 3.01 7.94
C ARG A 9 -22.69 3.83 7.60
N SER A 10 -22.66 4.49 6.45
CA SER A 10 -21.46 5.21 5.98
C SER A 10 -20.99 6.32 6.94
N HIS A 11 -21.94 6.98 7.63
CA HIS A 11 -21.67 8.03 8.62
C HIS A 11 -21.36 7.51 10.02
N SER A 12 -21.39 6.20 10.24
CA SER A 12 -21.10 5.62 11.55
C SER A 12 -19.63 5.79 11.93
N LEU A 13 -19.39 5.83 13.25
CA LEU A 13 -18.05 5.89 13.82
C LEU A 13 -17.18 4.71 13.38
N LYS A 14 -17.77 3.51 13.24
CA LYS A 14 -17.08 2.30 12.77
C LYS A 14 -16.50 2.47 11.38
N ALA A 15 -17.27 3.02 10.44
CA ALA A 15 -16.79 3.28 9.08
C ALA A 15 -15.65 4.31 9.06
N LYS A 16 -15.73 5.36 9.87
CA LYS A 16 -14.66 6.35 10.01
C LYS A 16 -13.38 5.73 10.60
N LEU A 17 -13.54 4.89 11.61
CA LEU A 17 -12.42 4.22 12.27
C LEU A 17 -11.69 3.29 11.30
N ILE A 18 -12.42 2.43 10.57
CA ILE A 18 -11.82 1.53 9.56
C ILE A 18 -11.03 2.33 8.51
N ARG A 19 -11.58 3.44 8.00
CA ARG A 19 -10.87 4.29 7.03
C ARG A 19 -9.59 4.89 7.61
N LYS A 20 -9.61 5.33 8.87
CA LYS A 20 -8.43 5.85 9.57
C LYS A 20 -7.36 4.79 9.73
N THR A 21 -7.75 3.58 10.13
CA THR A 21 -6.84 2.43 10.27
C THR A 21 -6.22 2.04 8.93
N MET A 22 -7.03 1.95 7.88
CA MET A 22 -6.55 1.66 6.52
C MET A 22 -5.52 2.70 6.05
N LYS A 23 -5.78 3.98 6.31
CA LYS A 23 -4.86 5.07 5.97
C LYS A 23 -3.53 4.93 6.72
N LYS A 24 -3.59 4.69 8.03
CA LYS A 24 -2.40 4.52 8.86
C LYS A 24 -1.50 3.38 8.37
N ILE A 25 -2.06 2.20 8.13
CA ILE A 25 -1.30 1.03 7.65
C ILE A 25 -0.66 1.32 6.28
N LEU A 26 -1.38 2.01 5.40
CA LEU A 26 -0.85 2.36 4.08
C LEU A 26 0.29 3.39 4.16
N GLU A 27 0.18 4.38 5.06
CA GLU A 27 1.24 5.37 5.30
C GLU A 27 2.49 4.71 5.89
N GLU A 28 2.31 3.80 6.85
CA GLU A 28 3.42 3.03 7.44
C GLU A 28 4.11 2.15 6.39
N ALA A 29 3.35 1.44 5.56
CA ALA A 29 3.91 0.63 4.48
C ALA A 29 4.66 1.51 3.45
N ALA A 30 4.09 2.63 3.04
CA ALA A 30 4.70 3.53 2.07
C ALA A 30 5.99 4.20 2.57
N ASN A 31 6.11 4.45 3.88
CA ASN A 31 7.32 5.04 4.46
C ASN A 31 8.46 4.02 4.62
N ASN A 32 8.14 2.73 4.80
CA ASN A 32 9.14 1.70 5.09
C ASN A 32 9.68 1.01 3.84
N LEU A 33 8.93 1.01 2.73
CA LEU A 33 9.21 0.19 1.55
C LEU A 33 9.53 1.04 0.31
N ASN A 34 10.41 0.53 -0.54
CA ASN A 34 10.64 1.10 -1.87
C ASN A 34 9.44 0.86 -2.80
N LEU A 35 9.33 1.64 -3.87
CA LEU A 35 8.20 1.55 -4.81
C LEU A 35 8.04 0.15 -5.43
N SER A 36 9.14 -0.50 -5.79
CA SER A 36 9.14 -1.87 -6.36
C SER A 36 8.61 -2.90 -5.37
N GLN A 37 9.08 -2.85 -4.12
CA GLN A 37 8.65 -3.73 -3.05
C GLN A 37 7.18 -3.49 -2.69
N LEU A 38 6.76 -2.23 -2.57
CA LEU A 38 5.38 -1.85 -2.30
C LEU A 38 4.43 -2.37 -3.40
N ALA A 39 4.84 -2.26 -4.68
CA ALA A 39 4.07 -2.80 -5.80
C ALA A 39 3.92 -4.31 -5.69
N GLN A 40 4.99 -5.03 -5.34
CA GLN A 40 4.94 -6.47 -5.14
C GLN A 40 4.00 -6.87 -3.99
N GLU A 41 4.06 -6.15 -2.85
CA GLU A 41 3.16 -6.40 -1.72
C GLU A 41 1.68 -6.17 -2.06
N PHE A 42 1.38 -5.18 -2.90
CA PHE A 42 0.03 -4.94 -3.38
C PHE A 42 -0.47 -6.06 -4.27
N VAL A 43 0.37 -6.60 -5.17
CA VAL A 43 0.01 -7.74 -6.03
C VAL A 43 -0.19 -9.00 -5.21
N LEU A 44 0.68 -9.25 -4.23
CA LEU A 44 0.56 -10.40 -3.32
C LEU A 44 -0.60 -10.24 -2.32
N GLY A 45 -1.10 -9.03 -2.11
CA GLY A 45 -2.20 -8.76 -1.18
C GLY A 45 -1.78 -8.79 0.30
N LYS A 46 -0.49 -8.61 0.60
CA LYS A 46 0.02 -8.57 1.98
C LYS A 46 -0.56 -7.39 2.75
N THR A 47 -0.51 -6.18 2.18
CA THR A 47 -1.11 -4.97 2.76
C THR A 47 -2.62 -5.12 2.98
N ALA A 48 -3.32 -5.83 2.09
CA ALA A 48 -4.76 -6.09 2.25
C ALA A 48 -5.04 -7.05 3.42
N SER A 49 -4.16 -8.02 3.64
CA SER A 49 -4.23 -8.96 4.76
C SER A 49 -4.00 -8.27 6.10
N ASP A 50 -3.02 -7.37 6.17
CA ASP A 50 -2.72 -6.59 7.39
C ASP A 50 -3.91 -5.69 7.76
N ILE A 51 -4.48 -5.00 6.76
CA ILE A 51 -5.71 -4.21 6.94
C ILE A 51 -6.85 -5.09 7.45
N TYR A 52 -7.00 -6.31 6.92
CA TYR A 52 -8.06 -7.21 7.34
C TYR A 52 -7.92 -7.61 8.81
N GLN A 53 -6.71 -7.95 9.27
CA GLN A 53 -6.46 -8.33 10.66
C GLN A 53 -6.83 -7.22 11.64
N GLU A 54 -6.41 -5.98 11.33
CA GLU A 54 -6.70 -4.85 12.21
C GLU A 54 -8.20 -4.46 12.15
N ALA A 55 -8.79 -4.47 10.96
CA ALA A 55 -10.19 -4.09 10.80
C ALA A 55 -11.18 -5.15 11.34
N LYS A 56 -10.79 -6.43 11.39
CA LYS A 56 -11.58 -7.52 11.98
C LYS A 56 -11.87 -7.28 13.47
N LYS A 57 -10.98 -6.57 14.19
CA LYS A 57 -11.20 -6.17 15.60
C LYS A 57 -12.42 -5.23 15.77
N ILE A 58 -12.77 -4.48 14.73
CA ILE A 58 -13.86 -3.49 14.76
C ILE A 58 -15.17 -4.12 14.24
N THR A 59 -15.11 -4.75 13.06
CA THR A 59 -16.26 -5.43 12.44
C THR A 59 -15.80 -6.55 11.52
N MET A 60 -16.63 -7.58 11.35
CA MET A 60 -16.37 -8.62 10.36
C MET A 60 -16.49 -8.10 8.93
N LEU A 61 -15.43 -8.32 8.13
CA LEU A 61 -15.34 -7.96 6.72
C LEU A 61 -15.52 -9.19 5.83
N ARG A 62 -16.18 -9.01 4.68
CA ARG A 62 -16.38 -10.00 3.62
C ARG A 62 -15.23 -10.00 2.63
N HIS A 63 -14.78 -8.80 2.23
CA HIS A 63 -13.72 -8.63 1.26
C HIS A 63 -12.92 -7.38 1.58
N VAL A 64 -11.59 -7.47 1.46
CA VAL A 64 -10.66 -6.36 1.57
C VAL A 64 -9.67 -6.50 0.42
N GLY A 65 -9.42 -5.40 -0.29
CA GLY A 65 -8.48 -5.41 -1.41
C GLY A 65 -8.06 -4.02 -1.83
N VAL A 66 -6.93 -3.93 -2.54
CA VAL A 66 -6.50 -2.71 -3.22
C VAL A 66 -7.10 -2.74 -4.62
N ILE A 67 -7.85 -1.71 -5.01
CA ILE A 67 -8.50 -1.66 -6.35
C ILE A 67 -7.60 -0.98 -7.37
N LYS A 68 -6.98 0.14 -6.98
CA LYS A 68 -6.14 0.94 -7.87
C LYS A 68 -5.00 1.56 -7.08
N SER A 69 -3.82 1.57 -7.70
CA SER A 69 -2.70 2.43 -7.36
C SER A 69 -2.48 3.40 -8.51
N LYS A 70 -2.07 4.63 -8.19
CA LYS A 70 -1.70 5.64 -9.20
C LYS A 70 -0.46 6.35 -8.71
N VAL A 71 0.58 6.37 -9.54
CA VAL A 71 1.76 7.21 -9.31
C VAL A 71 1.41 8.63 -9.71
N LEU A 72 1.55 9.57 -8.77
CA LEU A 72 1.20 10.99 -8.99
C LEU A 72 2.39 11.80 -9.51
N LYS A 73 3.59 11.50 -9.02
CA LYS A 73 4.83 12.14 -9.40
C LYS A 73 5.91 11.08 -9.52
N VAL A 74 6.53 11.03 -10.69
CA VAL A 74 7.78 10.29 -10.90
C VAL A 74 8.90 11.30 -10.70
N PRO A 75 9.98 10.96 -9.98
CA PRO A 75 11.09 11.89 -9.84
C PRO A 75 11.79 12.09 -11.19
N GLU A 76 12.30 13.30 -11.40
CA GLU A 76 12.73 13.79 -12.72
C GLU A 76 13.98 13.05 -13.24
N TRP A 77 14.82 12.56 -12.33
CA TRP A 77 16.04 11.80 -12.62
C TRP A 77 15.81 10.43 -13.27
N VAL A 78 14.57 9.92 -13.27
CA VAL A 78 14.24 8.64 -13.91
C VAL A 78 14.24 8.73 -15.45
N TYR A 79 14.11 9.94 -16.00
CA TYR A 79 14.06 10.16 -17.45
C TYR A 79 15.39 10.65 -18.06
N THR A 80 16.39 10.95 -17.23
CA THR A 80 17.72 11.37 -17.68
C THR A 80 18.61 10.14 -17.80
N GLU A 81 19.48 10.07 -18.83
CA GLU A 81 20.43 8.96 -19.01
C GLU A 81 21.34 8.74 -17.78
N GLU A 82 21.57 9.79 -16.99
CA GLU A 82 22.28 9.76 -15.70
C GLU A 82 21.62 8.85 -14.63
N GLY A 83 20.32 8.58 -14.74
CA GLY A 83 19.59 7.68 -13.82
C GLY A 83 19.87 6.20 -14.08
N VAL A 84 20.04 5.82 -15.35
CA VAL A 84 20.39 4.46 -15.76
C VAL A 84 21.81 4.11 -15.28
N GLU A 85 22.73 5.06 -15.35
CA GLU A 85 24.10 4.91 -14.86
C GLU A 85 24.20 4.79 -13.32
N ARG A 86 23.24 5.32 -12.56
CA ARG A 86 23.17 5.13 -11.11
C ARG A 86 22.59 3.77 -10.72
N GLU A 87 21.54 3.31 -11.41
CA GLU A 87 21.01 1.96 -11.21
C GLU A 87 22.05 0.88 -11.55
N LEU A 88 22.84 1.08 -12.62
CA LEU A 88 23.92 0.15 -12.98
C LEU A 88 25.05 0.11 -11.94
N LYS A 89 25.42 1.26 -11.36
CA LYS A 89 26.45 1.33 -10.30
C LYS A 89 26.00 0.70 -8.98
N GLU A 90 24.74 0.86 -8.57
CA GLU A 90 24.21 0.20 -7.36
C GLU A 90 24.11 -1.33 -7.52
N VAL A 91 23.88 -1.81 -8.74
CA VAL A 91 23.86 -3.26 -9.04
C VAL A 91 25.28 -3.86 -9.08
N GLU A 92 26.28 -3.11 -9.55
CA GLU A 92 27.68 -3.56 -9.51
C GLU A 92 28.26 -3.60 -8.08
N GLU A 93 27.93 -2.64 -7.22
CA GLU A 93 28.38 -2.63 -5.81
C GLU A 93 27.72 -3.71 -4.95
N THR A 94 26.51 -4.17 -5.29
CA THR A 94 25.84 -5.26 -4.57
C THR A 94 26.26 -6.66 -5.03
N ALA A 95 27.00 -6.77 -6.15
CA ALA A 95 27.48 -8.02 -6.72
C ALA A 95 28.97 -8.33 -6.41
N ALA A 96 29.71 -7.38 -5.81
CA ALA A 96 31.10 -7.52 -5.38
C ALA A 96 31.20 -7.82 -3.87
#